data_AF-A0AB37DDE4-F1
#
_entry.id   AF-A0AB37DDE4-F1
#
_cell.length_a   1.000
_cell.length_b   1.000
_cell.length_c   1.000
_cell.angle_alpha   90.00
_cell.angle_beta   90.00
_cell.angle_gamma   90.00
#
_symmetry.space_group_name_H-M   'P 1'
#
loop_
_entity.id
_entity.type
_entity.pdbx_description
1 polymer ?
#
loop_
_entity_poly.entity_id
_entity_poly.type
_entity_poly.pdbx_seq_one_letter_code
_entity_poly.pdbx_strand_id
1 'polypeptide(L)'
;MKKQQQERSPRYRFWRNVGIITVSGLIGGVIGVLTGMFGSKTSIELQNLFDKEDLYVGSFILFLIIFAIVLSLLLMSRKSYYKMSETEDEEAYIFESQMKKCYDLATIFKGILLIPYMFVIIFYTQQYSLDDKMTGTYMHIFGSYTMFYIFVSLFAMFVVADQLYRKTFKLIYGMEIPRNANAKEVREFMMSRMDEAEKQISYEENFEVVVKLSNYILPSLLIALLIIGIAFQTDILLALLVVSILYIYILISQYKITKRYYKE
;
A
#
# COMPACT_ATOMS: atom_id res chain seq x y z
N MET A 1 -9.53 33.35 -33.72
CA MET A 1 -8.45 33.70 -32.77
C MET A 1 -7.77 32.40 -32.31
N LYS A 2 -6.47 32.21 -32.59
CA LYS A 2 -5.72 31.00 -32.20
C LYS A 2 -5.36 31.09 -30.71
N LYS A 3 -5.76 30.10 -29.89
CA LYS A 3 -5.37 30.00 -28.48
C LYS A 3 -3.84 29.84 -28.40
N GLN A 4 -3.15 30.82 -27.82
CA GLN A 4 -1.72 30.73 -27.51
C GLN A 4 -1.51 29.60 -26.49
N GLN A 5 -0.65 28.64 -26.82
CA GLN A 5 -0.20 27.61 -25.88
C GLN A 5 0.59 28.29 -24.77
N GLN A 6 0.06 28.21 -23.55
CA GLN A 6 0.74 28.69 -22.35
C GLN A 6 2.00 27.83 -22.14
N GLU A 7 3.18 28.41 -22.39
CA GLU A 7 4.46 27.71 -22.21
C GLU A 7 4.63 27.33 -20.74
N ARG A 8 4.59 26.01 -20.46
CA ARG A 8 4.74 25.48 -19.11
C ARG A 8 6.18 25.69 -18.61
N SER A 9 6.30 26.11 -17.35
CA SER A 9 7.57 26.46 -16.70
C SER A 9 8.63 25.34 -16.82
N PRO A 10 9.92 25.69 -16.98
CA PRO A 10 11.02 24.72 -17.04
C PRO A 10 11.04 23.74 -15.87
N ARG A 11 10.66 24.20 -14.67
CA ARG A 11 10.57 23.36 -13.45
C ARG A 11 9.50 22.28 -13.58
N TYR A 12 8.34 22.60 -14.17
CA TYR A 12 7.27 21.62 -14.40
C TYR A 12 7.70 20.54 -15.40
N ARG A 13 8.39 20.93 -16.48
CA ARG A 13 8.94 19.98 -17.47
C ARG A 13 9.99 19.06 -16.85
N PHE A 14 10.88 19.61 -16.00
CA PHE A 14 11.87 18.83 -15.27
C PHE A 14 11.22 17.77 -14.35
N TRP A 15 10.32 18.18 -13.46
CA TRP A 15 9.65 17.26 -12.53
C TRP A 15 8.76 16.23 -13.23
N ARG A 16 8.13 16.61 -14.36
CA ARG A 16 7.38 15.67 -15.21
C ARG A 16 8.30 14.60 -15.78
N ASN A 17 9.45 14.98 -16.32
CA ASN A 17 10.40 14.05 -16.91
C ASN A 17 11.02 13.13 -15.85
N VAL A 18 11.35 13.65 -14.66
CA VAL A 18 11.78 12.82 -13.52
C VAL A 18 10.67 11.82 -13.16
N GLY A 19 9.42 12.27 -13.05
CA GLY A 19 8.28 11.38 -12.77
C GLY A 19 8.10 10.29 -13.83
N ILE A 20 8.24 10.61 -15.11
CA ILE A 20 8.16 9.64 -16.21
C ILE A 20 9.30 8.63 -16.13
N ILE A 21 10.55 9.08 -15.91
CA ILE A 21 11.72 8.21 -15.79
C ILE A 21 11.60 7.25 -14.60
N THR A 22 11.11 7.74 -13.46
CA THR A 22 10.87 6.90 -12.28
C THR A 22 9.78 5.87 -12.56
N VAL A 23 8.68 6.25 -13.23
CA VAL A 23 7.59 5.35 -13.58
C VAL A 23 8.01 4.33 -14.65
N SER A 24 8.81 4.71 -15.64
CA SER A 24 9.32 3.80 -16.67
C SER A 24 10.37 2.84 -16.12
N GLY A 25 11.24 3.30 -15.22
CA GLY A 25 12.19 2.43 -14.51
C GLY A 25 11.49 1.43 -13.60
N LEU A 26 10.37 1.84 -12.99
CA LEU A 26 9.49 0.98 -12.22
C LEU A 26 8.85 -0.12 -13.08
N ILE A 27 8.22 0.27 -14.19
CA ILE A 27 7.56 -0.68 -15.10
C ILE A 27 8.59 -1.62 -15.73
N GLY A 28 9.73 -1.07 -16.19
CA GLY A 28 10.82 -1.85 -16.77
C GLY A 28 11.49 -2.80 -15.75
N GLY A 29 11.65 -2.37 -14.50
CA GLY A 29 12.18 -3.19 -13.42
C GLY A 29 11.25 -4.35 -13.04
N VAL A 30 9.94 -4.08 -12.96
CA VAL A 30 8.92 -5.12 -12.73
C VAL A 30 8.94 -6.16 -13.84
N ILE A 31 8.93 -5.71 -15.10
CA ILE A 31 8.94 -6.61 -16.27
C ILE A 31 10.24 -7.43 -16.31
N GLY A 32 11.40 -6.81 -16.06
CA GLY A 32 12.69 -7.50 -16.05
C GLY A 32 12.78 -8.61 -14.98
N VAL A 33 12.27 -8.36 -13.78
CA VAL A 33 12.23 -9.37 -12.70
C VAL A 33 11.25 -10.50 -13.04
N LEU A 34 10.06 -10.17 -13.55
CA LEU A 34 9.07 -11.17 -13.97
C LEU A 34 9.60 -12.05 -15.11
N THR A 35 10.26 -11.48 -16.13
CA THR A 35 10.87 -12.26 -17.23
C THR A 35 12.02 -13.15 -16.73
N GLY A 36 12.82 -12.69 -15.76
CA GLY A 36 13.88 -13.49 -15.15
C GLY A 36 13.37 -14.69 -14.34
N MET A 37 12.25 -14.54 -13.64
CA MET A 37 11.66 -15.61 -12.83
C MET A 37 10.83 -16.61 -13.65
N PHE A 38 9.99 -16.15 -14.58
CA PHE A 38 9.16 -17.05 -15.41
C PHE A 38 9.95 -17.70 -16.57
N GLY A 39 11.15 -17.22 -16.88
CA GLY A 39 12.09 -17.90 -17.79
C GLY A 39 12.78 -19.13 -17.17
N SER A 40 12.77 -19.24 -15.84
CA SER A 40 13.27 -20.38 -15.09
C SER A 40 12.13 -21.38 -14.86
N LYS A 41 12.22 -22.56 -15.49
CA LYS A 41 11.30 -23.68 -15.23
C LYS A 41 11.50 -24.18 -13.79
N THR A 42 10.73 -23.68 -12.83
CA THR A 42 10.66 -24.26 -11.48
C THR A 42 9.22 -24.51 -11.07
N SER A 43 8.94 -25.77 -10.70
CA SER A 43 7.66 -26.22 -10.15
C SER A 43 7.46 -25.63 -8.75
N ILE A 44 6.28 -25.07 -8.49
CA ILE A 44 5.94 -24.48 -7.19
C ILE A 44 5.66 -25.62 -6.20
N GLU A 45 6.66 -25.97 -5.39
CA GLU A 45 6.51 -26.88 -4.25
C GLU A 45 6.20 -26.10 -2.97
N LEU A 46 5.16 -26.51 -2.22
CA LEU A 46 4.70 -25.83 -1.00
C LEU A 46 5.77 -25.70 0.10
N GLN A 47 6.79 -26.58 0.10
CA GLN A 47 7.93 -26.48 1.02
C GLN A 47 8.89 -25.33 0.69
N ASN A 48 8.98 -24.91 -0.58
CA ASN A 48 9.84 -23.82 -1.00
C ASN A 48 9.19 -22.44 -0.80
N LEU A 49 7.87 -22.37 -0.56
CA LEU A 49 7.15 -21.11 -0.32
C LEU A 49 7.61 -20.34 0.93
N PHE A 50 8.31 -20.99 1.85
CA PHE A 50 8.85 -20.37 3.06
C PHE A 50 10.36 -20.12 3.01
N ASP A 51 11.00 -20.31 1.85
CA ASP A 51 12.39 -19.91 1.70
C ASP A 51 12.53 -18.38 1.81
N LYS A 52 13.55 -17.92 2.53
CA LYS A 52 13.74 -16.49 2.84
C LYS A 52 14.04 -15.68 1.58
N GLU A 53 14.78 -16.27 0.63
CA GLU A 53 15.09 -15.62 -0.65
C GLU A 53 13.82 -15.47 -1.52
N ASP A 54 13.03 -16.54 -1.66
CA ASP A 54 11.75 -16.50 -2.40
C ASP A 54 10.74 -15.56 -1.75
N LEU A 55 10.66 -15.53 -0.42
CA LEU A 55 9.80 -14.59 0.32
C LEU A 55 10.26 -13.14 0.16
N TYR A 56 11.57 -12.88 0.09
CA TYR A 56 12.11 -11.55 -0.19
C TYR A 56 11.70 -11.08 -1.59
N VAL A 57 11.94 -11.90 -2.61
CA VAL A 57 11.60 -11.58 -4.01
C VAL A 57 10.09 -11.45 -4.18
N GLY A 58 9.31 -12.36 -3.60
CA GLY A 58 7.86 -12.32 -3.61
C GLY A 58 7.31 -11.06 -2.94
N SER A 59 7.88 -10.66 -1.80
CA SER A 59 7.50 -9.41 -1.11
C SER A 59 7.84 -8.17 -1.94
N PHE A 60 8.99 -8.15 -2.60
CA PHE A 60 9.37 -7.07 -3.51
C PHE A 60 8.39 -6.93 -4.68
N ILE A 61 8.04 -8.03 -5.34
CA ILE A 61 7.06 -8.01 -6.44
C ILE A 61 5.68 -7.59 -5.95
N LEU A 62 5.24 -8.13 -4.83
CA LEU A 62 3.96 -7.77 -4.21
C LEU A 62 3.90 -6.28 -3.87
N PHE A 63 4.98 -5.70 -3.35
CA PHE A 63 5.07 -4.26 -3.12
C PHE A 63 4.84 -3.48 -4.41
N LEU A 64 5.51 -3.84 -5.51
CA LEU A 64 5.39 -3.11 -6.78
C LEU A 64 3.98 -3.19 -7.37
N ILE A 65 3.33 -4.35 -7.29
CA ILE A 65 1.94 -4.53 -7.72
C ILE A 65 1.00 -3.64 -6.90
N ILE A 66 1.10 -3.70 -5.57
CA ILE A 66 0.24 -2.89 -4.69
C ILE A 66 0.51 -1.41 -4.88
N PHE A 67 1.78 -1.02 -5.06
CA PHE A 67 2.15 0.37 -5.33
C PHE A 67 1.50 0.88 -6.63
N ALA A 68 1.52 0.09 -7.70
CA ALA A 68 0.84 0.42 -8.95
C ALA A 68 -0.68 0.54 -8.77
N ILE A 69 -1.31 -0.32 -7.96
CA ILE A 69 -2.73 -0.24 -7.60
C ILE A 69 -3.03 1.06 -6.85
N VAL A 70 -2.23 1.40 -5.83
CA VAL A 70 -2.39 2.65 -5.05
C VAL A 70 -2.31 3.88 -5.97
N LEU A 71 -1.30 3.93 -6.85
CA LEU A 71 -1.17 5.03 -7.81
C LEU A 71 -2.37 5.10 -8.74
N SER A 72 -2.84 3.96 -9.26
CA SER A 72 -3.97 3.89 -10.18
C SER A 72 -5.25 4.40 -9.51
N LEU A 73 -5.53 3.97 -8.28
CA LEU A 73 -6.70 4.43 -7.51
C LEU A 73 -6.64 5.93 -7.20
N LEU A 74 -5.47 6.46 -6.82
CA LEU A 74 -5.30 7.90 -6.59
C LEU A 74 -5.47 8.72 -7.87
N LEU A 75 -5.02 8.20 -9.03
CA LEU A 75 -5.23 8.84 -10.33
C LEU A 75 -6.70 8.81 -10.74
N MET A 76 -7.38 7.66 -10.54
CA MET A 76 -8.82 7.54 -10.79
C MET A 76 -9.62 8.52 -9.94
N SER A 77 -9.32 8.60 -8.64
CA SER A 77 -9.96 9.54 -7.72
C SER A 77 -9.82 10.99 -8.18
N ARG A 78 -8.60 11.42 -8.56
CA ARG A 78 -8.37 12.78 -9.09
C ARG A 78 -9.08 13.01 -10.43
N LYS A 79 -9.10 12.01 -11.31
CA LYS A 79 -9.81 12.11 -12.59
C LYS A 79 -11.31 12.29 -12.35
N SER A 80 -11.89 11.58 -11.41
CA SER A 80 -13.29 11.73 -11.02
C SER A 80 -13.56 13.11 -10.39
N TYR A 81 -12.64 13.65 -9.58
CA TYR A 81 -12.74 15.04 -9.09
C TYR A 81 -12.86 16.06 -10.23
N TYR A 82 -11.98 15.99 -11.24
CA TYR A 82 -12.02 16.95 -12.35
C TYR A 82 -13.30 16.82 -13.18
N LYS A 83 -13.78 15.59 -13.40
CA LYS A 83 -15.07 15.36 -14.08
C LYS A 83 -16.24 15.94 -13.28
N MET A 84 -16.26 15.70 -11.96
CA MET A 84 -17.26 16.29 -11.08
C MET A 84 -17.27 17.82 -11.17
N SER A 85 -16.11 18.46 -11.28
CA SER A 85 -16.02 19.92 -11.37
C SER A 85 -16.44 20.51 -12.72
N GLU A 86 -16.49 19.69 -13.78
CA GLU A 86 -16.84 20.11 -15.15
C GLU A 86 -18.28 19.77 -15.52
N THR A 87 -18.95 18.91 -14.74
CA THR A 87 -20.29 18.42 -15.00
C THR A 87 -21.30 19.07 -14.05
N GLU A 88 -22.46 19.48 -14.57
CA GLU A 88 -23.57 20.01 -13.76
C GLU A 88 -24.56 18.88 -13.36
N ASP A 89 -25.30 19.10 -12.28
CA ASP A 89 -26.44 18.27 -11.83
C ASP A 89 -26.13 16.80 -11.42
N GLU A 90 -26.93 15.84 -11.88
CA GLU A 90 -27.00 14.46 -11.35
C GLU A 90 -25.75 13.63 -11.65
N GLU A 91 -25.07 13.86 -12.78
CA GLU A 91 -23.85 13.16 -13.13
C GLU A 91 -22.67 13.54 -12.21
N ALA A 92 -22.68 14.76 -11.66
CA ALA A 92 -21.65 15.21 -10.73
C ALA A 92 -21.66 14.37 -9.43
N TYR A 93 -22.85 13.96 -8.96
CA TYR A 93 -22.99 13.10 -7.79
C TYR A 93 -22.36 11.71 -7.99
N ILE A 94 -22.51 11.13 -9.18
CA ILE A 94 -21.87 9.85 -9.54
C ILE A 94 -20.35 9.99 -9.47
N PHE A 95 -19.81 11.08 -10.02
CA PHE A 95 -18.37 11.33 -9.98
C PHE A 95 -17.86 11.63 -8.57
N GLU A 96 -18.65 12.29 -7.72
CA GLU A 96 -18.32 12.50 -6.31
C GLU A 96 -18.18 11.16 -5.56
N SER A 97 -19.18 10.29 -5.71
CA SER A 97 -19.18 8.94 -5.11
C SER A 97 -17.98 8.12 -5.59
N GLN A 98 -17.73 8.09 -6.90
CA GLN A 98 -16.57 7.40 -7.46
C GLN A 98 -15.24 7.97 -6.96
N MET A 99 -15.13 9.30 -6.87
CA MET A 99 -13.94 9.99 -6.38
C MET A 99 -13.59 9.55 -4.96
N LYS A 100 -14.57 9.59 -4.04
CA LYS A 100 -14.35 9.22 -2.64
C LYS A 100 -14.15 7.71 -2.48
N LYS A 101 -14.92 6.87 -3.18
CA LYS A 101 -14.73 5.40 -3.23
C LYS A 101 -13.31 5.01 -3.65
N CYS A 102 -12.80 5.57 -4.74
CA CYS A 102 -11.41 5.33 -5.17
C CYS A 102 -10.38 5.82 -4.16
N TYR A 103 -10.64 6.94 -3.49
CA TYR A 103 -9.76 7.48 -2.45
C TYR A 103 -9.71 6.58 -1.21
N ASP A 104 -10.86 6.07 -0.76
CA ASP A 104 -10.94 5.18 0.40
C ASP A 104 -10.28 3.84 0.11
N LEU A 105 -10.50 3.28 -1.10
CA LEU A 105 -9.76 2.11 -1.57
C LEU A 105 -8.26 2.36 -1.61
N ALA A 106 -7.81 3.53 -2.09
CA ALA A 106 -6.39 3.87 -2.09
C ALA A 106 -5.82 3.95 -0.67
N THR A 107 -6.60 4.40 0.32
CA THR A 107 -6.22 4.40 1.75
C THR A 107 -5.94 2.98 2.23
N ILE A 108 -6.85 2.04 1.92
CA ILE A 108 -6.74 0.63 2.32
C ILE A 108 -5.53 -0.01 1.66
N PHE A 109 -5.38 0.09 0.34
CA PHE A 109 -4.25 -0.50 -0.39
C PHE A 109 -2.91 0.14 0.00
N LYS A 110 -2.88 1.43 0.34
CA LYS A 110 -1.69 2.08 0.91
C LYS A 110 -1.34 1.50 2.28
N GLY A 111 -2.33 1.15 3.10
CA GLY A 111 -2.11 0.37 4.32
C GLY A 111 -1.48 -0.99 4.00
N ILE A 112 -2.08 -1.75 3.07
CA ILE A 112 -1.57 -3.08 2.68
C ILE A 112 -0.13 -2.99 2.14
N LEU A 113 0.21 -1.92 1.40
CA LEU A 113 1.56 -1.67 0.86
C LEU A 113 2.65 -1.69 1.93
N LEU A 114 2.33 -1.33 3.18
CA LEU A 114 3.27 -1.36 4.30
C LEU A 114 3.78 -2.78 4.59
N ILE A 115 2.94 -3.81 4.39
CA ILE A 115 3.28 -5.20 4.74
C ILE A 115 4.46 -5.71 3.91
N PRO A 116 4.40 -5.77 2.57
CA PRO A 116 5.53 -6.24 1.78
C PRO A 116 6.75 -5.33 1.93
N TYR A 117 6.55 -4.02 2.18
CA TYR A 117 7.65 -3.11 2.50
C TYR A 117 8.41 -3.55 3.76
N MET A 118 7.69 -3.82 4.86
CA MET A 118 8.28 -4.30 6.11
C MET A 118 8.94 -5.67 5.95
N PHE A 119 8.37 -6.58 5.16
CA PHE A 119 8.96 -7.90 4.88
C PHE A 119 10.31 -7.76 4.18
N VAL A 120 10.40 -6.94 3.12
CA VAL A 120 11.66 -6.68 2.41
C VAL A 120 12.73 -6.14 3.37
N ILE A 121 12.39 -5.21 4.27
CA ILE A 121 13.34 -4.66 5.24
C ILE A 121 13.81 -5.71 6.24
N ILE A 122 12.88 -6.50 6.80
CA ILE A 122 13.20 -7.47 7.83
C ILE A 122 14.09 -8.57 7.27
N PHE A 123 13.75 -9.12 6.10
CA PHE A 123 14.60 -10.08 5.41
C PHE A 123 15.97 -9.50 5.07
N TYR A 124 16.03 -8.26 4.59
CA TYR A 124 17.30 -7.55 4.37
C TYR A 124 18.18 -7.49 5.64
N THR A 125 17.61 -7.11 6.77
CA THR A 125 18.36 -7.01 8.04
C THR A 125 18.81 -8.37 8.57
N GLN A 126 17.99 -9.41 8.42
CA GLN A 126 18.35 -10.77 8.86
C GLN A 126 19.48 -11.36 8.02
N GLN A 127 19.48 -11.08 6.72
CA GLN A 127 20.49 -11.58 5.81
C GLN A 127 21.89 -11.00 6.09
N TYR A 128 21.97 -9.77 6.61
CA TYR A 128 23.25 -9.16 7.03
C TYR A 128 23.80 -9.74 8.35
N SER A 129 22.97 -10.43 9.12
CA SER A 129 23.33 -10.99 10.44
C SER A 129 23.75 -12.47 10.41
N LEU A 130 23.51 -13.18 9.30
CA LEU A 130 23.71 -14.62 9.17
C LEU A 130 24.59 -14.96 7.97
N ASP A 131 25.89 -15.05 8.22
CA ASP A 131 26.94 -15.77 7.48
C ASP A 131 27.16 -15.40 5.99
N ASP A 132 28.42 -15.43 5.59
CA ASP A 132 29.03 -15.06 4.29
C ASP A 132 28.55 -15.92 3.09
N LYS A 133 27.50 -16.74 3.29
CA LYS A 133 27.06 -17.85 2.42
C LYS A 133 25.70 -17.65 1.77
N MET A 134 24.95 -16.60 2.11
CA MET A 134 23.80 -16.17 1.30
C MET A 134 24.29 -15.42 0.08
N THR A 135 25.09 -16.09 -0.75
CA THR A 135 25.63 -15.63 -2.04
C THR A 135 24.68 -16.10 -3.15
N GLY A 136 23.39 -15.82 -3.00
CA GLY A 136 22.34 -16.24 -3.95
C GLY A 136 22.42 -15.51 -5.29
N THR A 137 22.12 -16.23 -6.37
CA THR A 137 22.21 -15.86 -7.81
C THR A 137 21.57 -14.50 -8.18
N TYR A 138 20.61 -14.00 -7.40
CA TYR A 138 19.88 -12.75 -7.66
C TYR A 138 20.45 -11.53 -6.93
N MET A 139 21.46 -11.71 -6.09
CA MET A 139 21.87 -10.73 -5.08
C MET A 139 22.86 -9.66 -5.58
N HIS A 140 23.44 -9.87 -6.76
CA HIS A 140 24.42 -8.96 -7.38
C HIS A 140 24.00 -8.45 -8.77
N ILE A 141 22.71 -8.45 -9.10
CA ILE A 141 22.22 -7.94 -10.41
C ILE A 141 22.78 -6.54 -10.72
N PHE A 142 22.99 -5.70 -9.71
CA PHE A 142 23.60 -4.36 -9.82
C PHE A 142 24.88 -4.18 -8.97
N GLY A 143 25.57 -5.27 -8.60
CA GLY A 143 26.80 -5.26 -7.77
C GLY A 143 26.56 -5.30 -6.26
N SER A 144 27.60 -4.99 -5.46
CA SER A 144 27.61 -5.14 -3.99
C SER A 144 26.60 -4.28 -3.22
N TYR A 145 26.05 -3.24 -3.85
CA TYR A 145 25.09 -2.31 -3.24
C TYR A 145 23.65 -2.49 -3.72
N THR A 146 23.37 -3.52 -4.53
CA THR A 146 22.05 -3.79 -5.12
C THR A 146 20.92 -3.71 -4.09
N MET A 147 21.11 -4.35 -2.93
CA MET A 147 20.11 -4.41 -1.87
C MET A 147 19.84 -3.05 -1.21
N PHE A 148 20.89 -2.24 -0.99
CA PHE A 148 20.74 -0.90 -0.45
C PHE A 148 19.97 0.01 -1.42
N TYR A 149 20.26 -0.10 -2.73
CA TYR A 149 19.51 0.64 -3.75
C TYR A 149 18.03 0.23 -3.80
N ILE A 150 17.72 -1.07 -3.67
CA ILE A 150 16.34 -1.55 -3.57
C ILE A 150 15.67 -0.93 -2.36
N PHE A 151 16.27 -0.99 -1.17
CA PHE A 151 15.71 -0.38 0.04
C PHE A 151 15.40 1.11 -0.12
N VAL A 152 16.38 1.91 -0.59
CA VAL A 152 16.20 3.35 -0.81
C VAL A 152 15.12 3.62 -1.86
N SER A 153 15.07 2.82 -2.92
CA SER A 153 14.07 2.91 -3.98
C SER A 153 12.65 2.65 -3.46
N LEU A 154 12.46 1.58 -2.69
CA LEU A 154 11.17 1.26 -2.08
C LEU A 154 10.73 2.33 -1.08
N PHE A 155 11.66 2.83 -0.25
CA PHE A 155 11.37 3.93 0.67
C PHE A 155 10.93 5.19 -0.09
N ALA A 156 11.64 5.56 -1.17
CA ALA A 156 11.27 6.69 -2.01
C ALA A 156 9.87 6.50 -2.62
N MET A 157 9.53 5.30 -3.09
CA MET A 157 8.18 4.98 -3.60
C MET A 157 7.12 5.12 -2.52
N PHE A 158 7.38 4.59 -1.32
CA PHE A 158 6.46 4.72 -0.19
C PHE A 158 6.18 6.20 0.15
N VAL A 159 7.23 7.03 0.19
CA VAL A 159 7.12 8.48 0.37
C VAL A 159 6.32 9.12 -0.77
N VAL A 160 6.56 8.74 -2.03
CA VAL A 160 5.79 9.24 -3.18
C VAL A 160 4.31 8.90 -3.05
N ALA A 161 3.96 7.67 -2.67
CA ALA A 161 2.57 7.27 -2.43
C ALA A 161 1.93 8.12 -1.31
N ASP A 162 2.61 8.34 -0.18
CA ASP A 162 2.09 9.18 0.90
C ASP A 162 1.88 10.65 0.48
N GLN A 163 2.83 11.21 -0.28
CA GLN A 163 2.72 12.59 -0.78
C GLN A 163 1.55 12.72 -1.77
N LEU A 164 1.38 11.75 -2.67
CA LEU A 164 0.26 11.75 -3.61
C LEU A 164 -1.07 11.58 -2.88
N TYR A 165 -1.13 10.69 -1.89
CA TYR A 165 -2.29 10.49 -1.03
C TYR A 165 -2.72 11.79 -0.34
N ARG A 166 -1.79 12.50 0.30
CA ARG A 166 -2.07 13.78 0.97
C ARG A 166 -2.50 14.88 0.00
N LYS A 167 -1.87 14.94 -1.19
CA LYS A 167 -2.28 15.88 -2.24
C LYS A 167 -3.69 15.59 -2.75
N THR A 168 -4.06 14.31 -2.89
CA THR A 168 -5.42 13.92 -3.27
C THR A 168 -6.42 14.27 -2.17
N PHE A 169 -6.08 14.04 -0.90
CA PHE A 169 -6.92 14.46 0.23
C PHE A 169 -7.21 15.97 0.20
N LYS A 170 -6.16 16.78 0.02
CA LYS A 170 -6.28 18.24 -0.06
C LYS A 170 -7.17 18.68 -1.22
N LEU A 171 -7.11 17.96 -2.34
CA LEU A 171 -7.96 18.23 -3.49
C LEU A 171 -9.43 17.95 -3.19
N ILE A 172 -9.72 16.80 -2.59
CA ILE A 172 -11.09 16.34 -2.30
C ILE A 172 -11.75 17.18 -1.21
N TYR A 173 -11.03 17.45 -0.12
CA TYR A 173 -11.59 18.04 1.10
C TYR A 173 -11.21 19.50 1.33
N GLY A 174 -10.40 20.09 0.44
CA GLY A 174 -9.95 21.49 0.52
C GLY A 174 -8.95 21.81 1.64
N MET A 175 -8.58 20.83 2.47
CA MET A 175 -7.75 21.01 3.67
C MET A 175 -6.61 20.00 3.72
N GLU A 176 -5.52 20.33 4.42
CA GLU A 176 -4.40 19.40 4.61
C GLU A 176 -4.66 18.46 5.78
N ILE A 177 -4.23 17.21 5.66
CA ILE A 177 -4.22 16.26 6.78
C ILE A 177 -3.26 16.81 7.84
N PRO A 178 -3.71 17.00 9.09
CA PRO A 178 -2.86 17.55 10.14
C PRO A 178 -1.60 16.69 10.33
N ARG A 179 -0.44 17.36 10.39
CA ARG A 179 0.83 16.71 10.69
C ARG A 179 1.02 16.77 12.21
N ASN A 180 1.22 15.62 12.85
CA ASN A 180 1.47 15.49 14.30
C ASN A 180 0.24 15.75 15.20
N ALA A 181 -0.96 15.44 14.72
CA ALA A 181 -2.16 15.45 15.56
C ALA A 181 -2.26 14.18 16.42
N ASN A 182 -2.82 14.30 17.63
CA ASN A 182 -3.13 13.14 18.47
C ASN A 182 -4.27 12.30 17.85
N ALA A 183 -4.41 11.03 18.21
CA ALA A 183 -5.47 10.15 17.74
C ALA A 183 -6.88 10.76 17.92
N LYS A 184 -7.13 11.47 19.02
CA LYS A 184 -8.39 12.19 19.25
C LYS A 184 -8.62 13.30 18.21
N GLU A 185 -7.61 14.11 17.94
CA GLU A 185 -7.67 15.22 16.98
C GLU A 185 -7.80 14.70 15.54
N VAL A 186 -7.06 13.64 15.19
CA VAL A 186 -7.19 12.96 13.91
C VAL A 186 -8.60 12.40 13.74
N ARG A 187 -9.16 11.77 14.79
CA ARG A 187 -10.54 11.29 14.77
C ARG A 187 -11.53 12.42 14.55
N GLU A 188 -11.46 13.50 15.33
CA GLU A 188 -12.36 14.65 15.19
C GLU A 188 -12.25 15.29 13.81
N PHE A 189 -11.02 15.45 13.31
CA PHE A 189 -10.77 15.97 11.97
C PHE A 189 -11.36 15.08 10.88
N MET A 190 -11.11 13.77 10.90
CA MET A 190 -11.63 12.85 9.89
C MET A 190 -13.16 12.76 9.97
N MET A 191 -13.72 12.68 11.18
CA MET A 191 -15.17 12.65 11.39
C MET A 191 -15.85 13.93 10.90
N SER A 192 -15.20 15.09 10.98
CA SER A 192 -15.75 16.34 10.42
C SER A 192 -15.89 16.34 8.88
N ARG A 193 -15.27 15.38 8.19
CA ARG A 193 -15.32 15.23 6.73
C ARG A 193 -16.33 14.19 6.24
N MET A 194 -16.84 13.41 7.17
CA MET A 194 -17.80 12.35 6.92
C MET A 194 -19.21 12.90 7.11
N ASP A 195 -20.16 12.42 6.30
CA ASP A 195 -21.57 12.69 6.58
C ASP A 195 -22.08 11.82 7.75
N GLU A 196 -23.32 12.05 8.17
CA GLU A 196 -23.87 11.38 9.36
C GLU A 196 -24.06 9.87 9.16
N ALA A 197 -24.41 9.44 7.94
CA ALA A 197 -24.56 8.02 7.63
C ALA A 197 -23.19 7.32 7.61
N GLU A 198 -22.18 7.95 7.01
CA GLU A 198 -20.80 7.46 6.95
C GLU A 198 -20.19 7.36 8.36
N LYS A 199 -20.41 8.36 9.21
CA LYS A 199 -20.01 8.31 10.63
C LYS A 199 -20.66 7.14 11.36
N GLN A 200 -21.97 6.95 11.22
CA GLN A 200 -22.68 5.88 11.90
C GLN A 200 -22.14 4.51 11.49
N ILE A 201 -21.95 4.27 10.19
CA ILE A 201 -21.35 3.04 9.66
C ILE A 201 -19.93 2.85 10.21
N SER A 202 -19.13 3.92 10.20
CA SER A 202 -17.76 3.90 10.71
C SER A 202 -17.70 3.55 12.20
N TYR A 203 -18.57 4.11 13.03
CA TYR A 203 -18.63 3.76 14.45
C TYR A 203 -19.05 2.32 14.68
N GLU A 204 -20.08 1.84 13.96
CA GLU A 204 -20.57 0.46 14.07
C GLU A 204 -19.49 -0.56 13.68
N GLU A 205 -18.90 -0.42 12.49
CA GLU A 205 -17.88 -1.34 11.99
C GLU A 205 -16.60 -1.30 12.84
N ASN A 206 -16.14 -0.10 13.24
CA ASN A 206 -14.95 0.00 14.09
C ASN A 206 -15.19 -0.58 15.49
N PHE A 207 -16.39 -0.40 16.06
CA PHE A 207 -16.74 -1.02 17.33
C PHE A 207 -16.76 -2.55 17.22
N GLU A 208 -17.37 -3.09 16.16
CA GLU A 208 -17.41 -4.53 15.90
C GLU A 208 -15.99 -5.12 15.74
N VAL A 209 -15.10 -4.40 15.03
CA VAL A 209 -13.69 -4.79 14.89
C VAL A 209 -12.99 -4.87 16.23
N VAL A 210 -13.15 -3.86 17.09
CA VAL A 210 -12.50 -3.84 18.41
C VAL A 210 -12.99 -5.01 19.27
N VAL A 211 -14.30 -5.25 19.29
CA VAL A 211 -14.89 -6.38 20.03
C VAL A 211 -14.39 -7.73 19.48
N LYS A 212 -14.37 -7.91 18.16
CA LYS A 212 -13.88 -9.15 17.53
C LYS A 212 -12.40 -9.38 17.74
N LEU A 213 -11.58 -8.34 17.62
CA LEU A 213 -10.15 -8.40 17.87
C LEU A 213 -9.86 -8.82 19.31
N SER A 214 -10.46 -8.13 20.27
CA SER A 214 -10.21 -8.36 21.70
C SER A 214 -10.68 -9.73 22.17
N ASN A 215 -11.90 -10.12 21.81
CA ASN A 215 -12.55 -11.27 22.45
C ASN A 215 -12.40 -12.59 21.67
N TYR A 216 -12.09 -12.53 20.37
CA TYR A 216 -12.01 -13.73 19.54
C TYR A 216 -10.66 -13.85 18.84
N ILE A 217 -10.26 -12.85 18.04
CA ILE A 217 -9.11 -12.98 17.13
C ILE A 217 -7.79 -13.03 17.89
N LEU A 218 -7.55 -12.10 18.82
CA LEU A 218 -6.31 -12.08 19.60
C LEU A 218 -6.16 -13.36 20.46
N PRO A 219 -7.15 -13.79 21.25
CA PRO A 219 -7.07 -15.06 21.98
C PRO A 219 -6.82 -16.27 21.08
N SER A 220 -7.52 -16.39 19.94
CA SER A 220 -7.32 -17.50 19.01
C SER A 220 -5.92 -17.51 18.39
N LEU A 221 -5.40 -16.35 17.99
CA LEU A 221 -4.05 -16.24 17.43
C LEU A 221 -2.96 -16.58 18.45
N LEU A 222 -3.14 -16.20 19.71
CA LEU A 222 -2.21 -16.56 20.78
C LEU A 222 -2.13 -18.08 20.98
N ILE A 223 -3.27 -18.77 20.99
CA ILE A 223 -3.32 -20.23 21.08
C ILE A 223 -2.67 -20.88 19.84
N ALA A 224 -2.97 -20.36 18.64
CA ALA A 224 -2.38 -20.86 17.41
C ALA A 224 -0.85 -20.68 17.39
N LEU A 225 -0.35 -19.51 17.81
CA LEU A 225 1.08 -19.24 17.96
C LEU A 225 1.74 -20.19 18.94
N LEU A 226 1.08 -20.49 20.07
CA LEU A 226 1.62 -21.42 21.06
C LEU A 226 1.74 -22.85 20.49
N ILE A 227 0.71 -23.33 19.79
CA ILE A 227 0.73 -24.67 19.17
C ILE A 227 1.82 -24.77 18.10
N ILE A 228 1.91 -23.78 17.21
CA ILE A 228 2.90 -23.77 16.13
C ILE A 228 4.32 -23.58 16.70
N GLY A 229 4.47 -22.71 17.70
CA GLY A 229 5.73 -22.47 18.41
C GLY A 229 6.30 -23.74 19.04
N ILE A 230 5.46 -24.54 19.69
CA ILE A 230 5.86 -25.84 20.27
C ILE A 230 6.17 -26.86 19.17
N ALA A 231 5.33 -26.93 18.13
CA ALA A 231 5.46 -27.96 17.10
C ALA A 231 6.67 -27.77 16.17
N PHE A 232 7.02 -26.52 15.87
CA PHE A 232 8.03 -26.19 14.86
C PHE A 232 9.27 -25.50 15.44
N GLN A 233 9.38 -25.35 16.77
CA GLN A 233 10.45 -24.59 17.44
C GLN A 233 10.69 -23.24 16.75
N THR A 234 9.60 -22.54 16.44
CA THR A 234 9.57 -21.60 15.32
C THR A 234 10.09 -20.20 15.62
N ASP A 235 10.67 -19.66 14.54
CA ASP A 235 11.44 -18.44 14.37
C ASP A 235 10.60 -17.15 14.27
N ILE A 236 11.24 -15.98 14.19
CA ILE A 236 10.62 -14.64 14.07
C ILE A 236 9.57 -14.52 12.94
N LEU A 237 9.67 -15.34 11.88
CA LEU A 237 8.80 -15.29 10.71
C LEU A 237 7.34 -15.61 11.03
N LEU A 238 7.11 -16.53 11.97
CA LEU A 238 5.76 -16.88 12.38
C LEU A 238 5.05 -15.69 13.04
N ALA A 239 5.77 -14.98 13.92
CA ALA A 239 5.26 -13.78 14.58
C ALA A 239 4.94 -12.67 13.56
N LEU A 240 5.82 -12.50 12.56
CA LEU A 240 5.62 -11.53 11.47
C LEU A 240 4.35 -11.80 10.66
N LEU A 241 4.09 -13.07 10.34
CA LEU A 241 2.91 -13.50 9.59
C LEU A 241 1.64 -13.21 10.39
N VAL A 242 1.63 -13.53 11.69
CA VAL A 242 0.47 -13.27 12.56
C VAL A 242 0.18 -11.78 12.70
N VAL A 243 1.20 -10.95 12.91
CA VAL A 243 1.04 -9.48 12.94
C VAL A 243 0.49 -8.96 11.62
N SER A 244 0.93 -9.52 10.50
CA SER A 244 0.44 -9.14 9.16
C SER A 244 -1.01 -9.52 8.95
N ILE A 245 -1.44 -10.71 9.38
CA ILE A 245 -2.85 -11.14 9.32
C ILE A 245 -3.73 -10.19 10.12
N LEU A 246 -3.31 -9.83 11.34
CA LEU A 246 -4.04 -8.87 12.18
C LEU A 246 -4.16 -7.51 11.50
N TYR A 247 -3.08 -7.03 10.89
CA TYR A 247 -3.09 -5.76 10.20
C TYR A 247 -3.98 -5.77 8.95
N ILE A 248 -3.93 -6.84 8.15
CA ILE A 248 -4.83 -7.05 7.01
C ILE A 248 -6.29 -7.10 7.48
N TYR A 249 -6.59 -7.79 8.59
CA TYR A 249 -7.95 -7.87 9.12
C TYR A 249 -8.53 -6.48 9.42
N ILE A 250 -7.75 -5.61 10.08
CA ILE A 250 -8.15 -4.23 10.37
C ILE A 250 -8.42 -3.46 9.07
N LEU A 251 -7.53 -3.58 8.07
CA LEU A 251 -7.67 -2.91 6.78
C LEU A 251 -8.87 -3.43 5.96
N ILE A 252 -9.15 -4.74 5.99
CA ILE A 252 -10.34 -5.33 5.36
C ILE A 252 -11.61 -4.80 6.02
N SER A 253 -11.61 -4.53 7.32
CA SER A 253 -12.79 -3.93 7.92
C SER A 253 -13.04 -2.48 7.48
N GLN A 254 -11.98 -1.73 7.16
CA GLN A 254 -12.14 -0.41 6.53
C GLN A 254 -12.81 -0.53 5.15
N TYR A 255 -12.52 -1.59 4.39
CA TYR A 255 -13.23 -1.88 3.14
C TYR A 255 -14.73 -2.09 3.33
N LYS A 256 -15.16 -2.70 4.44
CA LYS A 256 -16.60 -2.89 4.73
C LYS A 256 -17.33 -1.56 4.88
N ILE A 257 -16.69 -0.56 5.49
CA ILE A 257 -17.23 0.81 5.62
C ILE A 257 -17.46 1.38 4.21
N THR A 258 -16.42 1.37 3.37
CA THR A 258 -16.50 1.83 1.98
C THR A 258 -17.59 1.10 1.21
N LYS A 259 -17.66 -0.23 1.32
CA LYS A 259 -18.66 -1.06 0.62
C LYS A 259 -20.10 -0.76 1.09
N ARG A 260 -20.33 -0.62 2.40
CA ARG A 260 -21.66 -0.34 2.96
C ARG A 260 -22.15 1.07 2.64
N TYR A 261 -21.24 2.03 2.54
CA TYR A 261 -21.59 3.42 2.29
C TYR A 261 -21.84 3.71 0.81
N TYR A 262 -20.91 3.35 -0.09
CA TYR A 262 -21.06 3.59 -1.54
C TYR A 262 -21.88 2.50 -2.25
N LYS A 263 -22.95 2.00 -1.60
CA LYS A 263 -23.84 0.95 -2.14
C LYS A 263 -24.07 1.13 -3.65
N GLU A 264 -23.46 0.23 -4.41
CA GLU A 264 -23.97 -0.26 -5.69
C GLU A 264 -24.48 -1.67 -5.44
#